data_AF-A0A0Q0JGU4-F1
#
_entry.id   AF-A0A0Q0JGU4-F1
#
_cell.length_a   1.000
_cell.length_b   1.000
_cell.length_c   1.000
_cell.angle_alpha   90.00
_cell.angle_beta   90.00
_cell.angle_gamma   90.00
#
_symmetry.space_group_name_H-M   'P 1'
#
loop_
_entity.id
_entity.type
_entity.pdbx_description
1 polymer ?
#
loop_
_entity_poly.entity_id
_entity_poly.type
_entity_poly.pdbx_seq_one_letter_code
_entity_poly.pdbx_strand_id
1 'polypeptide(L)'
;MNNLIELTAAEIKDLADVEPQQASKRFEIIANTMSDDQLVDVIEHMDIVTLTQINSHHDISCPSIMSELMTPEQIRDIVCQQPLYWEEQIKTNADELMHHTFEFLTYLIRIQGTEEKQAAILECIAEDPAGLFYLSIPFIELILSPSAEQDTNSIYESFDDEDDGETVGYSNWQADEEAHSLAIDDPRSLLALIKQIAPDVASSIKNLLRNESSGWEQIIGKFVNELVLQAKEKNEVADEYAEVDDMFTFLD
;
A
#
# COMPACT_ATOMS: atom_id res chain seq x y z
N MET A 1 -17.69 -4.44 -28.18
CA MET A 1 -17.25 -3.78 -26.94
C MET A 1 -15.90 -4.34 -26.50
N ASN A 2 -15.70 -5.66 -26.38
CA ASN A 2 -14.40 -6.27 -26.03
C ASN A 2 -13.20 -5.73 -26.82
N ASN A 3 -13.32 -5.60 -28.15
CA ASN A 3 -12.22 -5.06 -28.98
C ASN A 3 -11.85 -3.60 -28.60
N LEU A 4 -12.80 -2.78 -28.16
CA LEU A 4 -12.49 -1.42 -27.70
C LEU A 4 -11.79 -1.41 -26.35
N ILE A 5 -12.18 -2.30 -25.44
CA ILE A 5 -11.57 -2.44 -24.10
C ILE A 5 -10.11 -2.89 -24.24
N GLU A 6 -9.87 -3.96 -25.00
CA GLU A 6 -8.53 -4.51 -25.26
C GLU A 6 -7.61 -3.49 -25.95
N LEU A 7 -8.11 -2.78 -26.97
CA LEU A 7 -7.35 -1.72 -27.64
C LEU A 7 -7.01 -0.56 -26.71
N THR A 8 -7.94 -0.22 -25.80
CA THR A 8 -7.73 0.88 -24.86
C THR A 8 -6.69 0.50 -23.80
N ALA A 9 -6.76 -0.72 -23.25
CA ALA A 9 -5.76 -1.23 -22.32
C ALA A 9 -4.37 -1.31 -22.98
N ALA A 10 -4.28 -1.80 -24.22
CA ALA A 10 -3.03 -1.83 -24.99
C ALA A 10 -2.47 -0.43 -25.27
N GLU A 11 -3.32 0.53 -25.63
CA GLU A 11 -2.91 1.93 -25.83
C GLU A 11 -2.32 2.53 -24.54
N ILE A 12 -2.97 2.29 -23.40
CA ILE A 12 -2.48 2.80 -22.10
C ILE A 12 -1.14 2.15 -21.74
N LYS A 13 -0.98 0.85 -22.01
CA LYS A 13 0.28 0.13 -21.78
C LYS A 13 1.43 0.69 -22.63
N ASP A 14 1.21 0.82 -23.94
CA ASP A 14 2.22 1.37 -24.86
C ASP A 14 2.66 2.78 -24.42
N LEU A 15 1.73 3.57 -23.89
CA LEU A 15 2.05 4.89 -23.34
C LEU A 15 2.80 4.80 -22.02
N ALA A 16 2.48 3.85 -21.14
CA ALA A 16 3.12 3.69 -19.84
C ALA A 16 4.58 3.26 -19.97
N ASP A 17 4.88 2.39 -20.94
CA ASP A 17 6.23 1.93 -21.27
C ASP A 17 7.14 3.07 -21.77
N VAL A 18 6.57 4.11 -22.39
CA VAL A 18 7.32 5.26 -22.93
C VAL A 18 7.36 6.43 -21.94
N GLU A 19 6.19 6.86 -21.47
CA GLU A 19 6.03 7.99 -20.55
C GLU A 19 4.77 7.80 -19.69
N PRO A 20 4.90 7.32 -18.43
CA PRO A 20 3.77 7.06 -17.53
C PRO A 20 2.79 8.23 -17.35
N GLN A 21 3.28 9.47 -17.47
CA GLN A 21 2.44 10.67 -17.40
C GLN A 21 1.45 10.77 -18.57
N GLN A 22 1.80 10.27 -19.75
CA GLN A 22 0.89 10.24 -20.89
C GLN A 22 -0.18 9.17 -20.71
N ALA A 23 0.19 8.01 -20.16
CA ALA A 23 -0.76 6.95 -19.81
C ALA A 23 -1.80 7.43 -18.79
N SER A 24 -1.36 8.14 -17.75
CA SER A 24 -2.23 8.73 -16.73
C SER A 24 -3.23 9.74 -17.33
N LYS A 25 -2.75 10.71 -18.11
CA LYS A 25 -3.63 11.68 -18.80
C LYS A 25 -4.60 11.00 -19.75
N ARG A 26 -4.16 9.94 -20.44
CA ARG A 26 -5.00 9.19 -21.35
C ARG A 26 -6.11 8.47 -20.59
N PHE A 27 -5.78 7.84 -19.47
CA PHE A 27 -6.74 7.18 -18.59
C PHE A 27 -7.78 8.18 -18.05
N GLU A 28 -7.36 9.37 -17.61
CA GLU A 28 -8.30 10.41 -17.15
C GLU A 28 -9.27 10.86 -18.26
N ILE A 29 -8.80 11.03 -19.50
CA ILE A 29 -9.67 11.33 -20.64
C ILE A 29 -10.68 10.20 -20.87
N ILE A 30 -10.23 8.94 -20.79
CA ILE A 30 -11.07 7.76 -20.97
C ILE A 30 -12.13 7.70 -19.85
N ALA A 31 -11.73 7.94 -18.60
CA ALA A 31 -12.61 7.98 -17.44
C ALA A 31 -13.75 9.01 -17.57
N ASN A 32 -13.49 10.14 -18.23
CA ASN A 32 -14.51 11.14 -18.52
C ASN A 32 -15.47 10.76 -19.67
N THR A 33 -15.22 9.65 -20.38
CA THR A 33 -15.98 9.25 -21.57
C THR A 33 -16.63 7.88 -21.49
N MET A 34 -16.06 6.95 -20.72
CA MET A 34 -16.60 5.60 -20.50
C MET A 34 -17.39 5.53 -19.19
N SER A 35 -18.24 4.51 -19.03
CA SER A 35 -18.90 4.24 -17.74
C SER A 35 -17.98 3.45 -16.81
N ASP A 36 -18.23 3.50 -15.50
CA ASP A 36 -17.47 2.78 -14.48
C ASP A 36 -17.31 1.28 -14.81
N ASP A 37 -18.39 0.59 -15.22
CA ASP A 37 -18.34 -0.83 -15.62
C ASP A 37 -17.32 -1.08 -16.76
N GLN A 38 -17.21 -0.16 -17.71
CA GLN A 38 -16.26 -0.29 -18.83
C GLN A 38 -14.84 0.02 -18.39
N LEU A 39 -14.66 0.92 -17.42
CA LEU A 39 -13.36 1.25 -16.85
C LEU A 39 -12.83 0.09 -15.99
N VAL A 40 -13.70 -0.58 -15.25
CA VAL A 40 -13.37 -1.83 -14.54
C VAL A 40 -12.85 -2.86 -15.54
N ASP A 41 -13.58 -3.10 -16.63
CA ASP A 41 -13.13 -4.03 -17.68
C ASP A 41 -11.75 -3.62 -18.25
N VAL A 42 -11.50 -2.32 -18.48
CA VAL A 42 -10.19 -1.84 -18.97
C VAL A 42 -9.09 -2.10 -17.94
N ILE A 43 -9.33 -1.81 -16.66
CA ILE A 43 -8.37 -2.05 -15.56
C ILE A 43 -8.05 -3.54 -15.44
N GLU A 44 -9.04 -4.43 -15.58
CA GLU A 44 -8.83 -5.88 -15.54
C GLU A 44 -7.96 -6.41 -16.71
N HIS A 45 -7.93 -5.69 -17.84
CA HIS A 45 -7.09 -6.06 -18.99
C HIS A 45 -5.68 -5.42 -18.94
N MET A 46 -5.41 -4.56 -17.97
CA MET A 46 -4.09 -3.97 -17.77
C MET A 46 -3.25 -4.86 -16.85
N ASP A 47 -1.96 -5.01 -17.17
CA ASP A 47 -1.04 -5.70 -16.27
C ASP A 47 -0.70 -4.86 -15.03
N ILE A 48 -0.32 -5.55 -13.95
CA ILE A 48 -0.04 -4.92 -12.67
C ILE A 48 1.13 -3.92 -12.73
N VAL A 49 2.08 -4.15 -13.62
CA VAL A 49 3.24 -3.27 -13.82
C VAL A 49 2.75 -1.93 -14.34
N THR A 50 1.91 -1.94 -15.38
CA THR A 50 1.27 -0.74 -15.95
C THR A 50 0.43 -0.01 -14.91
N LEU A 51 -0.40 -0.74 -14.15
CA LEU A 51 -1.22 -0.15 -13.08
C LEU A 51 -0.34 0.51 -12.00
N THR A 52 0.78 -0.12 -11.64
CA THR A 52 1.72 0.42 -10.66
C THR A 52 2.42 1.66 -11.18
N GLN A 53 2.91 1.65 -12.42
CA GLN A 53 3.56 2.81 -13.05
C GLN A 53 2.68 4.06 -13.05
N ILE A 54 1.40 3.89 -13.40
CA ILE A 54 0.41 4.98 -13.43
C ILE A 54 0.12 5.48 -12.01
N ASN A 55 -0.05 4.58 -11.03
CA ASN A 55 -0.29 4.98 -9.64
C ASN A 55 0.95 5.59 -8.97
N SER A 56 2.16 5.35 -9.50
CA SER A 56 3.41 5.88 -8.95
C SER A 56 3.76 7.29 -9.45
N HIS A 57 3.16 7.75 -10.56
CA HIS A 57 3.47 9.04 -11.18
C HIS A 57 2.28 10.00 -11.06
N HIS A 58 2.53 11.15 -10.41
CA HIS A 58 1.51 12.10 -9.97
C HIS A 58 0.64 12.74 -11.07
N ASP A 59 -0.67 12.66 -10.88
CA ASP A 59 -1.65 13.76 -10.76
C ASP A 59 -2.83 13.16 -9.96
N ILE A 60 -3.22 13.69 -8.79
CA ILE A 60 -4.08 13.00 -7.79
C ILE A 60 -5.41 12.46 -8.36
N SER A 61 -5.92 13.03 -9.45
CA SER A 61 -7.20 12.64 -10.04
C SER A 61 -7.20 11.21 -10.62
N CYS A 62 -6.18 10.85 -11.39
CA CYS A 62 -6.17 9.59 -12.14
C CYS A 62 -5.97 8.35 -11.25
N PRO A 63 -4.99 8.34 -10.33
CA PRO A 63 -4.93 7.31 -9.32
C PRO A 63 -6.29 7.19 -8.60
N SER A 64 -6.86 8.30 -8.08
CA SER A 64 -8.07 8.25 -7.24
C SER A 64 -9.20 7.47 -7.92
N ILE A 65 -9.44 7.75 -9.20
CA ILE A 65 -10.43 7.05 -10.02
C ILE A 65 -10.08 5.57 -10.15
N MET A 66 -8.82 5.24 -10.44
CA MET A 66 -8.39 3.84 -10.57
C MET A 66 -8.54 3.07 -9.26
N SER A 67 -8.13 3.64 -8.12
CA SER A 67 -8.17 2.94 -6.83
C SER A 67 -9.59 2.64 -6.34
N GLU A 68 -10.56 3.47 -6.71
CA GLU A 68 -11.97 3.20 -6.41
C GLU A 68 -12.53 2.03 -7.24
N LEU A 69 -12.01 1.83 -8.45
CA LEU A 69 -12.49 0.79 -9.37
C LEU A 69 -11.71 -0.54 -9.27
N MET A 70 -10.50 -0.51 -8.70
CA MET A 70 -9.68 -1.70 -8.49
C MET A 70 -10.20 -2.59 -7.36
N THR A 71 -9.96 -3.90 -7.49
CA THR A 71 -10.20 -4.88 -6.43
C THR A 71 -9.13 -4.78 -5.31
N PRO A 72 -9.43 -5.27 -4.10
CA PRO A 72 -8.44 -5.36 -3.03
C PRO A 72 -7.15 -6.09 -3.42
N GLU A 73 -7.26 -7.16 -4.21
CA GLU A 73 -6.13 -7.96 -4.68
C GLU A 73 -5.25 -7.16 -5.65
N GLN A 74 -5.85 -6.41 -6.58
CA GLN A 74 -5.10 -5.53 -7.48
C GLN A 74 -4.35 -4.45 -6.69
N ILE A 75 -4.98 -3.88 -5.65
CA ILE A 75 -4.33 -2.88 -4.79
C ILE A 75 -3.17 -3.51 -4.00
N ARG A 76 -3.35 -4.72 -3.43
CA ARG A 76 -2.26 -5.48 -2.80
C ARG A 76 -1.10 -5.69 -3.76
N ASP A 77 -1.39 -6.10 -4.99
CA ASP A 77 -0.35 -6.43 -5.96
C ASP A 77 0.41 -5.18 -6.39
N ILE A 78 -0.25 -4.02 -6.51
CA ILE A 78 0.40 -2.71 -6.71
C ILE A 78 1.32 -2.38 -5.54
N VAL A 79 0.83 -2.51 -4.30
CA VAL A 79 1.61 -2.26 -3.08
C VAL A 79 2.86 -3.14 -3.04
N CYS A 80 2.76 -4.40 -3.46
CA CYS A 80 3.90 -5.31 -3.54
C CYS A 80 4.92 -4.93 -4.63
N GLN A 81 4.49 -4.26 -5.70
CA GLN A 81 5.32 -3.85 -6.83
C GLN A 81 6.00 -2.48 -6.63
N GLN A 82 5.39 -1.61 -5.80
CA GLN A 82 5.90 -0.26 -5.51
C GLN A 82 7.40 -0.18 -5.19
N PRO A 83 8.00 -1.11 -4.42
CA PRO A 83 9.43 -1.10 -4.13
C PRO A 83 10.35 -0.95 -5.34
N LEU A 84 9.95 -1.45 -6.51
CA LEU A 84 10.75 -1.39 -7.73
C LEU A 84 10.87 0.03 -8.31
N TYR A 85 9.93 0.91 -8.01
CA TYR A 85 9.84 2.25 -8.62
C TYR A 85 10.56 3.33 -7.83
N TRP A 86 10.70 3.14 -6.52
CA TRP A 86 11.44 4.06 -5.65
C TRP A 86 12.79 3.52 -5.18
N GLU A 87 13.15 2.27 -5.50
CA GLU A 87 14.43 1.65 -5.14
C GLU A 87 15.62 2.58 -5.44
N GLU A 88 15.65 3.20 -6.62
CA GLU A 88 16.76 4.06 -7.03
C GLU A 88 16.70 5.48 -6.44
N GLN A 89 15.50 5.95 -6.08
CA GLN A 89 15.24 7.33 -5.68
C GLN A 89 15.36 7.54 -4.17
N ILE A 90 14.97 6.54 -3.38
CA ILE A 90 14.75 6.68 -1.93
C ILE A 90 15.74 5.82 -1.09
N LYS A 91 16.61 5.04 -1.75
CA LYS A 91 17.54 4.05 -1.13
C LYS A 91 18.39 4.55 0.04
N THR A 92 18.61 5.86 0.16
CA THR A 92 19.48 6.46 1.18
C THR A 92 18.78 7.34 2.21
N ASN A 93 17.46 7.49 2.14
CA ASN A 93 16.72 8.38 3.03
C ASN A 93 15.49 7.68 3.64
N ALA A 94 15.65 7.18 4.87
CA ALA A 94 14.60 6.46 5.58
C ALA A 94 13.37 7.34 5.88
N ASP A 95 13.58 8.63 6.17
CA ASP A 95 12.49 9.58 6.45
C ASP A 95 11.64 9.84 5.20
N GLU A 96 12.30 10.01 4.05
CA GLU A 96 11.64 10.20 2.76
C GLU A 96 10.89 8.94 2.32
N LEU A 97 11.42 7.75 2.62
CA LEU A 97 10.71 6.49 2.41
C LEU A 97 9.45 6.41 3.25
N MET A 98 9.56 6.68 4.55
CA MET A 98 8.42 6.64 5.46
C MET A 98 7.33 7.61 5.02
N HIS A 99 7.71 8.83 4.64
CA HIS A 99 6.77 9.84 4.16
C HIS A 99 6.12 9.43 2.83
N HIS A 100 6.91 9.01 1.83
CA HIS A 100 6.40 8.57 0.53
C HIS A 100 5.44 7.37 0.66
N THR A 101 5.84 6.35 1.42
CA THR A 101 5.00 5.18 1.65
C THR A 101 3.73 5.55 2.42
N PHE A 102 3.81 6.47 3.38
CA PHE A 102 2.64 6.98 4.09
C PHE A 102 1.65 7.69 3.16
N GLU A 103 2.12 8.60 2.31
CA GLU A 103 1.26 9.32 1.38
C GLU A 103 0.57 8.34 0.43
N PHE A 104 1.32 7.39 -0.12
CA PHE A 104 0.80 6.38 -1.04
C PHE A 104 -0.26 5.48 -0.41
N LEU A 105 -0.01 4.97 0.80
CA LEU A 105 -0.96 4.12 1.54
C LEU A 105 -2.20 4.90 1.97
N THR A 106 -2.02 6.14 2.44
CA THR A 106 -3.12 7.04 2.80
C THR A 106 -4.03 7.26 1.60
N TYR A 107 -3.43 7.51 0.45
CA TYR A 107 -4.11 7.67 -0.82
C TYR A 107 -4.91 6.40 -1.20
N LEU A 108 -4.27 5.22 -1.22
CA LEU A 108 -4.94 3.96 -1.59
C LEU A 108 -6.04 3.53 -0.63
N ILE A 109 -5.86 3.76 0.68
CA ILE A 109 -6.77 3.25 1.70
C ILE A 109 -7.86 4.28 2.01
N ARG A 110 -7.54 5.55 2.26
CA ARG A 110 -8.54 6.50 2.78
C ARG A 110 -9.54 7.00 1.75
N ILE A 111 -9.15 7.03 0.47
CA ILE A 111 -10.01 7.58 -0.59
C ILE A 111 -11.16 6.63 -0.93
N GLN A 112 -11.10 5.37 -0.48
CA GLN A 112 -12.10 4.37 -0.76
C GLN A 112 -13.48 4.76 -0.21
N GLY A 113 -14.52 4.56 -1.02
CA GLY A 113 -15.88 5.03 -0.73
C GLY A 113 -16.58 4.37 0.47
N THR A 114 -16.09 3.24 0.99
CA THR A 114 -16.69 2.54 2.14
C THR A 114 -15.62 1.96 3.08
N GLU A 115 -15.89 1.96 4.39
CA GLU A 115 -15.04 1.32 5.41
C GLU A 115 -14.87 -0.19 5.15
N GLU A 116 -15.90 -0.84 4.58
CA GLU A 116 -15.86 -2.26 4.19
C GLU A 116 -14.78 -2.52 3.13
N LYS A 117 -14.67 -1.65 2.11
CA LYS A 117 -13.63 -1.78 1.09
C LYS A 117 -12.25 -1.46 1.67
N GLN A 118 -12.16 -0.47 2.56
CA GLN A 118 -10.93 -0.13 3.27
C GLN A 118 -10.39 -1.31 4.09
N ALA A 119 -11.26 -1.97 4.85
CA ALA A 119 -10.91 -3.16 5.63
C ALA A 119 -10.48 -4.31 4.73
N ALA A 120 -11.22 -4.60 3.66
CA ALA A 120 -10.86 -5.65 2.70
C ALA A 120 -9.50 -5.43 2.04
N ILE A 121 -9.17 -4.17 1.69
CA ILE A 121 -7.84 -3.80 1.17
C ILE A 121 -6.76 -4.06 2.21
N LEU A 122 -6.95 -3.62 3.46
CA LEU A 122 -5.98 -3.81 4.53
C LEU A 122 -5.73 -5.28 4.82
N GLU A 123 -6.79 -6.09 4.88
CA GLU A 123 -6.71 -7.54 5.07
C GLU A 123 -5.96 -8.20 3.91
N CYS A 124 -6.32 -7.87 2.66
CA CYS A 124 -5.66 -8.42 1.48
C CYS A 124 -4.17 -8.05 1.40
N ILE A 125 -3.81 -6.80 1.75
CA ILE A 125 -2.41 -6.38 1.85
C ILE A 125 -1.67 -7.19 2.92
N ALA A 126 -2.28 -7.41 4.07
CA ALA A 126 -1.66 -8.08 5.21
C ALA A 126 -1.50 -9.60 5.04
N GLU A 127 -2.27 -10.23 4.15
CA GLU A 127 -2.11 -11.65 3.79
C GLU A 127 -0.76 -11.94 3.11
N ASP A 128 -0.20 -10.95 2.40
CA ASP A 128 1.10 -11.05 1.76
C ASP A 128 2.21 -10.52 2.69
N PRO A 129 3.28 -11.30 2.96
CA PRO A 129 4.40 -10.83 3.77
C PRO A 129 5.02 -9.52 3.25
N ALA A 130 5.19 -9.36 1.93
CA ALA A 130 5.71 -8.14 1.33
C ALA A 130 4.75 -6.97 1.53
N GLY A 131 3.45 -7.24 1.35
CA GLY A 131 2.39 -6.24 1.57
C GLY A 131 2.36 -5.76 3.02
N LEU A 132 2.40 -6.68 3.99
CA LEU A 132 2.44 -6.38 5.41
C LEU A 132 3.70 -5.59 5.79
N PHE A 133 4.86 -5.96 5.24
CA PHE A 133 6.10 -5.21 5.45
C PHE A 133 5.97 -3.78 4.93
N TYR A 134 5.53 -3.59 3.69
CA TYR A 134 5.34 -2.27 3.10
C TYR A 134 4.33 -1.43 3.90
N LEU A 135 3.22 -2.03 4.33
CA LEU A 135 2.20 -1.40 5.18
C LEU A 135 2.77 -0.95 6.54
N SER A 136 3.79 -1.64 7.06
CA SER A 136 4.40 -1.32 8.35
C SER A 136 5.37 -0.13 8.31
N ILE A 137 5.95 0.20 7.14
CA ILE A 137 7.02 1.20 6.97
C ILE A 137 6.71 2.54 7.67
N PRO A 138 5.54 3.16 7.47
CA PRO A 138 5.22 4.47 8.07
C PRO A 138 5.20 4.47 9.60
N PHE A 139 5.06 3.28 10.21
CA PHE A 139 4.83 3.13 11.65
C PHE A 139 6.05 2.62 12.40
N ILE A 140 7.15 2.29 11.71
CA ILE A 140 8.34 1.69 12.32
C ILE A 140 8.89 2.58 13.44
N GLU A 141 9.11 3.86 13.16
CA GLU A 141 9.59 4.81 14.18
C GLU A 141 8.56 4.98 15.30
N LEU A 142 7.28 5.11 14.97
CA LEU A 142 6.19 5.29 15.94
C LEU A 142 6.09 4.13 16.94
N ILE A 143 6.35 2.90 16.48
CA ILE A 143 6.21 1.68 17.28
C ILE A 143 7.50 1.34 18.03
N LEU A 144 8.68 1.65 17.48
CA LEU A 144 9.98 1.24 18.02
C LEU A 144 10.80 2.35 18.69
N SER A 145 10.46 3.62 18.51
CA SER A 145 11.24 4.72 19.09
C SER A 145 11.23 4.67 20.63
N PRO A 146 12.40 4.67 21.30
CA PRO A 146 12.51 4.62 22.76
C PRO A 146 11.91 5.82 23.52
N SER A 147 11.32 6.79 22.81
CA SER A 147 10.80 8.04 23.39
C SER A 147 9.27 8.11 23.48
N ALA A 148 8.54 7.03 23.20
CA ALA A 148 7.11 6.93 23.52
C ALA A 148 6.83 6.33 24.93
N GLU A 149 7.86 5.88 25.65
CA GLU A 149 7.71 5.30 26.99
C GLU A 149 7.80 6.32 28.15
N GLN A 150 7.83 7.63 27.85
CA GLN A 150 7.74 8.67 28.89
C GLN A 150 6.54 9.63 28.82
N ASP A 151 5.62 9.50 27.86
CA ASP A 151 4.39 10.30 27.88
C ASP A 151 3.07 9.53 27.64
N THR A 152 3.07 8.21 27.45
CA THR A 152 1.82 7.41 27.43
C THR A 152 1.94 6.09 28.19
N ASN A 153 2.59 6.12 29.37
CA ASN A 153 2.61 4.99 30.29
C ASN A 153 1.38 5.00 31.22
N SER A 154 0.20 4.84 30.60
CA SER A 154 -1.01 4.34 31.26
C SER A 154 -1.70 3.26 30.43
N ILE A 155 -0.96 2.54 29.58
CA ILE A 155 -1.38 1.22 29.12
C ILE A 155 -0.81 0.22 30.13
N TYR A 156 -1.37 0.26 31.35
CA TYR A 156 -1.08 -0.77 32.33
C TYR A 156 -1.64 -2.08 31.79
N GLU A 157 -0.75 -3.02 31.45
CA GLU A 157 -0.99 -4.43 31.74
C GLU A 157 -1.23 -4.50 33.25
N SER A 158 -2.47 -4.29 33.69
CA SER A 158 -2.87 -4.61 35.05
C SER A 158 -2.82 -6.13 35.15
N PHE A 159 -1.80 -6.63 35.82
CA PHE A 159 -1.83 -7.95 36.41
C PHE A 159 -3.17 -8.10 37.14
N ASP A 160 -3.98 -9.01 36.62
CA ASP A 160 -5.24 -9.47 37.18
C ASP A 160 -4.94 -10.19 38.50
N ASP A 161 -5.02 -9.43 39.59
CA ASP A 161 -5.05 -9.93 40.96
C ASP A 161 -5.85 -8.92 41.79
N GLU A 162 -7.13 -8.73 41.43
CA GLU A 162 -8.26 -8.69 42.37
C GLU A 162 -9.56 -8.42 41.61
N ASP A 163 -10.51 -9.34 41.80
CA ASP A 163 -11.91 -9.33 41.38
C ASP A 163 -12.65 -8.09 41.89
N ASP A 164 -12.77 -7.05 41.05
CA ASP A 164 -13.79 -6.02 41.20
C ASP A 164 -14.58 -5.77 39.89
N GLY A 165 -15.74 -6.43 39.82
CA GLY A 165 -16.70 -6.21 38.74
C GLY A 165 -17.14 -4.75 38.61
N GLU A 166 -17.21 -4.30 37.35
CA GLU A 166 -17.65 -2.98 36.83
C GLU A 166 -16.58 -1.86 36.74
N THR A 167 -15.65 -1.99 35.79
CA THR A 167 -15.00 -0.84 35.14
C THR A 167 -15.32 -0.81 33.64
N VAL A 168 -16.49 -0.28 33.30
CA VAL A 168 -16.88 -0.04 31.90
C VAL A 168 -16.35 1.33 31.45
N GLY A 169 -15.33 1.33 30.59
CA GLY A 169 -15.24 2.28 29.46
C GLY A 169 -14.73 3.72 29.68
N TYR A 170 -13.61 3.95 30.39
CA TYR A 170 -12.93 5.26 30.35
C TYR A 170 -11.76 5.33 29.34
N SER A 171 -11.14 4.21 28.98
CA SER A 171 -9.98 4.16 28.07
C SER A 171 -10.34 4.31 26.59
N ASN A 172 -11.51 3.80 26.18
CA ASN A 172 -11.92 3.84 24.76
C ASN A 172 -12.25 5.25 24.29
N TRP A 173 -12.93 6.03 25.14
CA TRP A 173 -13.36 7.40 24.81
C TRP A 173 -12.20 8.35 24.53
N GLN A 174 -11.10 8.23 25.28
CA GLN A 174 -9.95 9.13 25.15
C GLN A 174 -9.09 8.81 23.93
N ALA A 175 -8.96 7.52 23.59
CA ALA A 175 -8.28 7.08 22.37
C ALA A 175 -9.08 7.45 21.11
N ASP A 176 -10.40 7.35 21.15
CA ASP A 176 -11.29 7.77 20.06
C ASP A 176 -11.24 9.31 19.88
N GLU A 177 -11.24 10.08 20.97
CA GLU A 177 -11.18 11.55 20.94
C GLU A 177 -9.82 12.09 20.43
N GLU A 178 -8.71 11.45 20.81
CA GLU A 178 -7.39 11.76 20.25
C GLU A 178 -7.29 11.38 18.78
N ALA A 179 -7.80 10.20 18.38
CA ALA A 179 -7.81 9.77 16.97
C ALA A 179 -8.60 10.74 16.07
N HIS A 180 -9.73 11.26 16.55
CA HIS A 180 -10.52 12.28 15.85
C HIS A 180 -9.83 13.65 15.73
N SER A 181 -8.81 13.91 16.55
CA SER A 181 -8.07 15.17 16.56
C SER A 181 -6.78 15.13 15.72
N LEU A 182 -6.40 13.97 15.18
CA LEU A 182 -5.21 13.80 14.34
C LEU A 182 -5.44 14.35 12.94
N ALA A 183 -4.46 15.09 12.43
CA ALA A 183 -4.48 15.56 11.07
C ALA A 183 -4.34 14.37 10.08
N ILE A 184 -4.95 14.49 8.90
CA ILE A 184 -4.98 13.40 7.90
C ILE A 184 -3.58 13.06 7.39
N ASP A 185 -2.67 14.02 7.42
CA ASP A 185 -1.26 13.94 7.05
C ASP A 185 -0.34 13.40 8.18
N ASP A 186 -0.91 13.01 9.34
CA ASP A 186 -0.17 12.34 10.42
C ASP A 186 -0.26 10.80 10.28
N PRO A 187 0.87 10.06 10.21
CA PRO A 187 0.88 8.60 10.20
C PRO A 187 0.09 7.95 11.35
N ARG A 188 0.01 8.61 12.52
CA ARG A 188 -0.81 8.14 13.64
C ARG A 188 -2.29 8.06 13.28
N SER A 189 -2.76 8.96 12.42
CA SER A 189 -4.14 8.97 11.95
C SER A 189 -4.44 7.70 11.15
N LEU A 190 -3.55 7.32 10.23
CA LEU A 190 -3.73 6.09 9.43
C LEU A 190 -3.64 4.84 10.32
N LEU A 191 -2.72 4.81 11.28
CA LEU A 191 -2.64 3.73 12.25
C LEU A 191 -3.92 3.61 13.11
N ALA A 192 -4.53 4.72 13.50
CA ALA A 192 -5.79 4.74 14.23
C ALA A 192 -6.94 4.17 13.38
N LEU A 193 -7.02 4.58 12.11
CA LEU A 193 -7.98 4.00 11.16
C LEU A 193 -7.82 2.48 11.08
N ILE A 194 -6.59 1.98 10.84
CA ILE A 194 -6.31 0.53 10.75
C ILE A 194 -6.76 -0.19 12.03
N LYS A 195 -6.48 0.36 13.22
CA LYS A 195 -6.94 -0.24 14.49
C LYS A 195 -8.47 -0.32 14.59
N GLN A 196 -9.17 0.68 14.08
CA GLN A 196 -10.63 0.75 14.14
C GLN A 196 -11.28 -0.25 13.18
N ILE A 197 -10.81 -0.32 11.93
CA ILE A 197 -11.48 -1.08 10.87
C ILE A 197 -10.87 -2.46 10.60
N ALA A 198 -9.60 -2.67 10.95
CA ALA A 198 -8.85 -3.91 10.73
C ALA A 198 -7.89 -4.23 11.90
N PRO A 199 -8.42 -4.53 13.11
CA PRO A 199 -7.62 -4.69 14.33
C PRO A 199 -6.60 -5.84 14.25
N ASP A 200 -6.91 -6.90 13.50
CA ASP A 200 -6.00 -8.02 13.29
C ASP A 200 -4.77 -7.61 12.45
N VAL A 201 -4.97 -6.73 11.45
CA VAL A 201 -3.88 -6.15 10.65
C VAL A 201 -2.99 -5.28 11.53
N ALA A 202 -3.58 -4.42 12.38
CA ALA A 202 -2.82 -3.62 13.34
C ALA A 202 -1.97 -4.50 14.29
N SER A 203 -2.53 -5.64 14.72
CA SER A 203 -1.84 -6.61 15.56
C SER A 203 -0.68 -7.28 14.81
N SER A 204 -0.88 -7.65 13.55
CA SER A 204 0.16 -8.21 12.68
C SER A 204 1.31 -7.24 12.46
N ILE A 205 1.04 -5.96 12.17
CA ILE A 205 2.08 -4.91 12.05
C ILE A 205 2.89 -4.81 13.34
N LYS A 206 2.23 -4.76 14.49
CA LYS A 206 2.89 -4.65 15.79
C LYS A 206 3.79 -5.87 16.08
N ASN A 207 3.32 -7.07 15.78
CA ASN A 207 4.07 -8.31 15.99
C ASN A 207 5.29 -8.40 15.07
N LEU A 208 5.15 -7.98 13.82
CA LEU A 208 6.23 -7.89 12.84
C LEU A 208 7.41 -7.07 13.37
N LEU A 209 7.10 -5.87 13.88
CA LEU A 209 8.11 -4.91 14.32
C LEU A 209 8.72 -5.26 15.68
N ARG A 210 7.95 -5.86 16.61
CA ARG A 210 8.45 -6.27 17.93
C ARG A 210 9.46 -7.42 17.89
N ASN A 211 9.45 -8.23 16.84
CA ASN A 211 10.39 -9.33 16.68
C ASN A 211 11.80 -8.86 16.24
N GLU A 212 11.94 -7.58 15.86
CA GLU A 212 13.21 -7.00 15.44
C GLU A 212 13.93 -6.31 16.61
N SER A 213 15.16 -6.74 16.88
CA SER A 213 16.03 -6.18 17.94
C SER A 213 16.98 -5.08 17.46
N SER A 214 16.85 -4.67 16.20
CA SER A 214 17.72 -3.68 15.55
C SER A 214 17.16 -2.26 15.71
N GLY A 215 17.98 -1.23 15.51
CA GLY A 215 17.48 0.15 15.41
C GLY A 215 16.56 0.31 14.19
N TRP A 216 15.55 1.18 14.26
CA TRP A 216 14.52 1.32 13.23
C TRP A 216 15.08 1.62 11.82
N GLU A 217 16.16 2.41 11.72
CA GLU A 217 16.86 2.67 10.44
C GLU A 217 17.46 1.39 9.83
N GLN A 218 17.97 0.49 10.67
CA GLN A 218 18.54 -0.79 10.22
C GLN A 218 17.44 -1.77 9.80
N ILE A 219 16.27 -1.70 10.44
CA ILE A 219 15.07 -2.47 10.07
C ILE A 219 14.59 -2.03 8.69
N ILE A 220 14.47 -0.72 8.45
CA ILE A 220 14.11 -0.16 7.14
C ILE A 220 15.11 -0.62 6.08
N GLY A 221 16.42 -0.48 6.32
CA GLY A 221 17.43 -0.88 5.34
C GLY A 221 17.39 -2.37 4.99
N LYS A 222 17.12 -3.26 5.95
CA LYS A 222 16.92 -4.70 5.67
C LYS A 222 15.63 -4.94 4.89
N PHE A 223 14.52 -4.35 5.33
CA PHE A 223 13.22 -4.54 4.70
C PHE A 223 13.16 -3.99 3.29
N VAL A 224 13.82 -2.87 2.99
CA VAL A 224 13.91 -2.34 1.63
C VAL A 224 14.56 -3.35 0.69
N ASN A 225 15.68 -3.97 1.11
CA ASN A 225 16.35 -4.97 0.29
C ASN A 225 15.50 -6.23 0.08
N GLU A 226 14.81 -6.68 1.14
CA GLU A 226 13.93 -7.84 1.08
C GLU A 226 12.68 -7.60 0.22
N LEU A 227 12.04 -6.43 0.36
CA LEU A 227 10.89 -6.02 -0.44
C LEU A 227 11.22 -5.93 -1.93
N VAL A 228 12.36 -5.31 -2.26
CA VAL A 228 12.83 -5.22 -3.64
C VAL A 228 13.10 -6.61 -4.21
N LEU A 229 13.71 -7.51 -3.43
CA LEU A 229 14.01 -8.86 -3.87
C LEU A 229 12.73 -9.66 -4.13
N GLN A 230 11.78 -9.63 -3.20
CA GLN A 230 10.48 -10.30 -3.36
C GLN A 230 9.68 -9.73 -4.55
N ALA A 231 9.73 -8.41 -4.78
CA ALA A 231 9.09 -7.78 -5.92
C ALA A 231 9.74 -8.19 -7.26
N LYS A 232 11.08 -8.32 -7.31
CA LYS A 232 11.81 -8.83 -8.49
C LYS A 232 11.45 -10.29 -8.78
N GLU A 233 11.45 -11.15 -7.76
CA GLU A 233 11.08 -12.57 -7.91
C GLU A 233 9.66 -12.74 -8.47
N LYS A 234 8.70 -11.93 -8.01
CA LYS A 234 7.32 -11.95 -8.55
C LYS A 234 7.23 -11.55 -10.02
N ASN A 235 8.10 -10.66 -10.48
CA ASN A 235 8.14 -10.25 -11.89
C ASN A 235 8.88 -11.26 -12.77
N GLU A 236 9.91 -11.93 -12.27
CA GLU A 236 10.60 -13.00 -13.03
C GLU A 236 9.68 -14.21 -13.30
N VAL A 237 8.77 -14.54 -12.38
CA VAL A 237 7.77 -15.61 -12.60
C VAL A 237 6.72 -15.24 -13.66
N ALA A 238 6.48 -13.94 -13.90
CA ALA A 238 5.61 -13.49 -14.97
C ALA A 238 6.28 -13.57 -16.37
N ASP A 239 7.61 -13.72 -16.41
CA ASP A 239 8.42 -13.68 -17.63
C ASP A 239 8.75 -15.08 -18.20
N GLU A 240 7.90 -16.09 -17.95
CA GLU A 240 8.02 -17.44 -18.57
C GLU A 240 7.79 -17.43 -20.11
N TYR A 241 7.53 -16.26 -20.72
CA TYR A 241 7.46 -16.09 -22.18
C TYR A 241 8.67 -15.36 -22.80
N ALA A 242 9.62 -14.85 -22.01
CA ALA A 242 10.86 -14.26 -22.55
C ALA A 242 11.74 -15.30 -23.27
N GLU A 243 11.68 -16.58 -22.90
CA GLU A 243 12.49 -17.63 -23.55
C GLU A 243 12.07 -17.94 -25.00
N VAL A 244 10.95 -17.39 -25.49
CA VAL A 244 10.49 -17.64 -26.86
C VAL A 244 11.05 -16.63 -27.87
N ASP A 245 11.47 -15.44 -27.42
CA ASP A 245 11.99 -14.39 -28.32
C ASP A 245 13.48 -14.61 -28.68
N ASP A 246 14.23 -15.28 -27.81
CA ASP A 246 15.60 -15.71 -28.07
C ASP A 246 15.70 -16.91 -29.04
N MET A 247 14.58 -17.55 -29.39
CA MET A 247 14.58 -18.69 -30.32
C MET A 247 14.48 -18.29 -31.81
N PHE A 248 14.25 -17.01 -32.13
CA PHE A 248 14.14 -16.51 -33.50
C PHE A 248 15.35 -15.70 -34.01
N THR A 249 16.39 -15.51 -33.20
CA THR A 249 17.65 -14.84 -33.61
C THR A 249 18.65 -15.74 -34.37
N PHE A 250 18.27 -16.98 -34.72
CA PHE A 250 19.13 -17.90 -35.49
C PHE A 250 19.00 -17.79 -37.03
N LEU A 251 18.35 -16.75 -37.55
CA LEU A 251 18.28 -16.48 -38.99
C LEU A 251 18.73 -15.05 -39.32
N ASP A 252 20.04 -14.81 -39.16
CA ASP A 252 20.80 -13.85 -39.97
C ASP A 252 22.10 -14.52 -40.46
#